data_AF-A0A0N4XLC7-F1
#
_entry.id   AF-A0A0N4XLC7-F1
#
_cell.length_a   1.000
_cell.length_b   1.000
_cell.length_c   1.000
_cell.angle_alpha   90.00
_cell.angle_beta   90.00
_cell.angle_gamma   90.00
#
_symmetry.space_group_name_H-M   'P 1'
#
loop_
_entity.id
_entity.type
_entity.pdbx_description
1 polymer ?
#
loop_
_entity_poly.entity_id
_entity_poly.type
_entity_poly.pdbx_seq_one_letter_code
_entity_poly.pdbx_strand_id
1 'polypeptide(L)'
;MSAEVEEKDMVGAGEGGEKKLSKKELNKLAKAAKIAELKAQKAAQAQSGGGDENAEDVSVGMYGTYGIIKSADKKDIVFSRLNQIEADLHGKEIWVRGRVHAIRSKGKTCFLVLRQRFYTAQVSLFVGDHLSKQMLKFVSNIPKESIVDIQGRVEKVDAQIESCTQKTAELHAIQVFVVSAAEPRLPLQIDDATRRADNAEGLAAVNLDTRLDNRVLDLRTTTTQGIFSLQAGVCKLFREALAERGFVEIHTPK
;
A
#
# COMPACT_ATOMS: atom_id res chain seq x y z
N MET A 1 5.35 60.08 69.40
CA MET A 1 4.75 59.47 70.60
C MET A 1 3.68 58.51 70.13
N SER A 2 3.74 57.20 70.26
CA SER A 2 4.70 56.26 70.84
C SER A 2 4.24 54.86 70.36
N ALA A 3 5.21 53.97 70.13
CA ALA A 3 5.24 52.53 70.46
C ALA A 3 3.97 51.68 70.23
N GLU A 4 3.92 50.66 69.35
CA GLU A 4 4.70 49.38 69.33
C GLU A 4 4.15 48.35 70.33
N VAL A 5 4.32 47.05 69.98
CA VAL A 5 4.28 45.84 70.85
C VAL A 5 2.88 45.20 71.04
N GLU A 6 2.56 43.89 70.97
CA GLU A 6 3.21 42.55 70.90
C GLU A 6 2.11 41.58 70.38
N GLU A 7 2.33 40.62 69.48
CA GLU A 7 2.90 39.28 69.68
C GLU A 7 2.14 38.35 70.65
N LYS A 8 1.70 37.19 70.14
CA LYS A 8 1.41 36.00 70.93
C LYS A 8 1.75 34.72 70.13
N ASP A 9 2.65 33.96 70.74
CA ASP A 9 3.35 32.72 70.35
C ASP A 9 2.51 31.58 69.73
N MET A 10 2.98 30.85 68.69
CA MET A 10 3.93 29.69 68.68
C MET A 10 3.29 28.40 69.30
N VAL A 11 3.29 27.15 68.79
CA VAL A 11 4.14 26.30 67.92
C VAL A 11 3.31 25.04 67.50
N GLY A 12 3.63 24.33 66.39
CA GLY A 12 3.46 22.85 66.35
C GLY A 12 3.15 22.08 65.05
N ALA A 13 4.17 21.81 64.23
CA ALA A 13 4.57 20.55 63.52
C ALA A 13 3.61 19.61 62.72
N GLY A 14 4.11 19.18 61.52
CA GLY A 14 3.88 17.88 60.82
C GLY A 14 2.67 17.81 59.88
N GLU A 15 2.64 17.20 58.68
CA GLU A 15 3.47 16.20 57.98
C GLU A 15 3.25 16.30 56.45
N GLY A 16 4.18 15.71 55.68
CA GLY A 16 4.17 15.68 54.21
C GLY A 16 3.09 14.76 53.60
N GLY A 17 2.54 15.20 52.47
CA GLY A 17 1.63 14.40 51.64
C GLY A 17 2.19 14.20 50.23
N GLU A 18 2.60 12.97 49.92
CA GLU A 18 2.86 12.53 48.55
C GLU A 18 1.59 12.68 47.69
N LYS A 19 1.65 13.52 46.65
CA LYS A 19 0.60 13.59 45.62
C LYS A 19 0.59 12.29 44.81
N LYS A 20 -0.29 11.35 45.17
CA LYS A 20 -0.62 10.19 44.34
C LYS A 20 -1.25 10.66 43.02
N LEU A 21 -0.55 10.42 41.92
CA LEU A 21 -0.98 10.72 40.54
C LEU A 21 -2.32 10.04 40.23
N SER A 22 -3.21 10.74 39.53
CA SER A 22 -4.54 10.23 39.21
C SER A 22 -4.46 9.08 38.19
N LYS A 23 -5.44 8.16 38.24
CA LYS A 23 -5.57 7.01 37.32
C LYS A 23 -5.53 7.39 35.83
N LYS A 24 -5.87 8.65 35.51
CA LYS A 24 -5.86 9.23 34.15
C LYS A 24 -4.45 9.62 33.69
N GLU A 25 -3.62 10.11 34.60
CA GLU A 25 -2.22 10.48 34.34
C GLU A 25 -1.34 9.24 34.20
N LEU A 26 -1.57 8.21 35.02
CA LEU A 26 -0.93 6.90 34.90
C LEU A 26 -1.19 6.25 33.52
N ASN A 27 -2.43 6.32 33.02
CA ASN A 27 -2.78 5.81 31.69
C ASN A 27 -2.15 6.62 30.55
N LYS A 28 -1.97 7.93 30.72
CA LYS A 28 -1.33 8.80 29.73
C LYS A 28 0.18 8.52 29.66
N LEU A 29 0.83 8.34 30.81
CA LEU A 29 2.23 7.95 30.92
C LEU A 29 2.48 6.56 30.36
N ALA A 30 1.61 5.59 30.62
CA ALA A 30 1.71 4.24 30.05
C ALA A 30 1.59 4.23 28.51
N LYS A 31 0.68 5.03 27.94
CA LYS A 31 0.58 5.20 26.47
C LYS A 31 1.80 5.89 25.88
N ALA A 32 2.32 6.92 26.54
CA ALA A 32 3.52 7.62 26.10
C ALA A 32 4.76 6.71 26.14
N ALA A 33 4.91 5.92 27.20
CA ALA A 33 5.99 4.92 27.34
C ALA A 33 5.90 3.84 26.26
N LYS A 34 4.69 3.32 25.96
CA LYS A 34 4.50 2.32 24.91
C LYS A 34 4.78 2.86 23.50
N ILE A 35 4.47 4.14 23.25
CA ILE A 35 4.82 4.81 21.98
C ILE A 35 6.33 5.04 21.90
N ALA A 36 6.98 5.45 22.99
CA ALA A 36 8.43 5.63 23.04
C ALA A 36 9.17 4.29 22.85
N GLU A 37 8.68 3.21 23.45
CA GLU A 37 9.21 1.86 23.32
C GLU A 37 9.04 1.33 21.89
N LEU A 38 7.87 1.49 21.27
CA LEU A 38 7.66 1.14 19.85
C LEU A 38 8.54 1.97 18.91
N LYS A 39 8.80 3.24 19.24
CA LYS A 39 9.68 4.11 18.46
C LYS A 39 11.14 3.71 18.64
N ALA A 40 11.55 3.32 19.86
CA ALA A 40 12.89 2.80 20.16
C ALA A 40 13.12 1.43 19.51
N GLN A 41 12.13 0.52 19.52
CA GLN A 41 12.20 -0.76 18.84
C GLN A 41 12.28 -0.61 17.31
N LYS A 42 11.54 0.34 16.72
CA LYS A 42 11.68 0.69 15.29
C LYS A 42 13.04 1.30 14.97
N ALA A 43 13.59 2.14 15.85
CA ALA A 43 14.93 2.71 15.67
C ALA A 43 16.03 1.64 15.81
N ALA A 44 15.89 0.70 16.75
CA ALA A 44 16.80 -0.42 16.94
C ALA A 44 16.72 -1.44 15.78
N GLN A 45 15.53 -1.70 15.23
CA GLN A 45 15.36 -2.51 14.02
C GLN A 45 15.89 -1.82 12.75
N ALA A 46 15.88 -0.48 12.71
CA ALA A 46 16.56 0.27 11.64
C ALA A 46 18.10 0.20 11.77
N GLN A 47 18.63 0.07 12.98
CA GLN A 47 20.07 -0.06 13.24
C GLN A 47 20.61 -1.49 13.08
N SER A 48 19.80 -2.53 13.29
CA SER A 48 20.23 -3.93 13.12
C SER A 48 20.29 -4.42 11.67
N GLY A 49 19.82 -3.60 10.71
CA GLY A 49 19.96 -3.85 9.27
C GLY A 49 21.25 -3.29 8.64
N GLY A 50 22.13 -2.65 9.42
CA GLY A 50 23.30 -1.90 8.93
C GLY A 50 24.55 -2.74 8.61
N GLY A 51 24.45 -4.07 8.58
CA GLY A 51 25.55 -4.92 8.14
C GLY A 51 25.52 -5.04 6.62
N ASP A 52 26.37 -4.27 5.92
CA ASP A 52 26.70 -4.36 4.49
C ASP A 52 26.04 -3.30 3.57
N GLU A 53 25.96 -2.03 3.99
CA GLU A 53 25.61 -0.90 3.09
C GLU A 53 26.75 -0.53 2.11
N ASN A 54 27.91 -1.20 2.21
CA ASN A 54 29.11 -0.95 1.39
C ASN A 54 29.34 -1.99 0.26
N ALA A 55 28.43 -2.96 0.07
CA ALA A 55 28.52 -3.86 -1.07
C ALA A 55 28.14 -3.13 -2.38
N GLU A 56 28.90 -3.39 -3.45
CA GLU A 56 28.62 -2.86 -4.78
C GLU A 56 27.19 -3.20 -5.22
N ASP A 57 26.46 -2.20 -5.73
CA ASP A 57 25.09 -2.38 -6.18
C ASP A 57 25.07 -3.04 -7.56
N VAL A 58 24.89 -4.36 -7.58
CA VAL A 58 24.79 -5.17 -8.81
C VAL A 58 23.57 -4.86 -9.68
N SER A 59 22.64 -4.01 -9.19
CA SER A 59 21.38 -3.68 -9.86
C SER A 59 21.27 -2.21 -10.28
N VAL A 60 22.41 -1.50 -10.39
CA VAL A 60 22.43 -0.13 -10.90
C VAL A 60 21.75 -0.06 -12.27
N GLY A 61 20.82 0.90 -12.41
CA GLY A 61 20.04 1.08 -13.64
C GLY A 61 18.87 0.12 -13.82
N MET A 62 18.70 -0.87 -12.93
CA MET A 62 17.59 -1.83 -12.97
C MET A 62 16.39 -1.39 -12.12
N TYR A 63 16.53 -0.32 -11.35
CA TYR A 63 15.43 0.21 -10.56
C TYR A 63 15.51 1.72 -10.41
N GLY A 64 14.39 2.32 -10.04
CA GLY A 64 14.33 3.75 -9.72
C GLY A 64 12.95 4.34 -9.96
N THR A 65 12.92 5.65 -10.11
CA THR A 65 11.69 6.40 -10.34
C THR A 65 11.84 7.16 -11.65
N TYR A 66 10.83 7.06 -12.52
CA TYR A 66 10.78 7.92 -13.70
C TYR A 66 10.52 9.37 -13.29
N GLY A 67 11.03 10.31 -14.08
CA GLY A 67 10.52 11.68 -14.05
C GLY A 67 9.05 11.73 -14.50
N ILE A 68 8.43 12.91 -14.40
CA ILE A 68 7.09 13.12 -14.95
C ILE A 68 7.10 12.73 -16.43
N ILE A 69 6.25 11.78 -16.80
CA ILE A 69 6.11 11.34 -18.19
C ILE A 69 5.45 12.47 -19.00
N LYS A 70 6.24 13.11 -19.85
CA LYS A 70 5.81 14.20 -20.75
C LYS A 70 5.88 13.80 -22.23
N SER A 71 5.86 12.50 -22.51
CA SER A 71 6.00 11.94 -23.87
C SER A 71 7.24 12.45 -24.63
N ALA A 72 8.32 12.75 -23.91
CA ALA A 72 9.57 13.23 -24.50
C ALA A 72 10.29 12.12 -25.31
N ASP A 73 10.18 10.87 -24.85
CA ASP A 73 10.80 9.71 -25.46
C ASP A 73 9.77 8.62 -25.74
N LYS A 74 9.94 7.92 -26.86
CA LYS A 74 9.17 6.72 -27.19
C LYS A 74 10.01 5.49 -26.84
N LYS A 75 9.65 4.80 -25.76
CA LYS A 75 10.22 3.49 -25.41
C LYS A 75 9.48 2.40 -26.20
N ASP A 76 10.22 1.48 -26.80
CA ASP A 76 9.65 0.31 -27.47
C ASP A 76 9.39 -0.81 -26.45
N ILE A 77 8.36 -0.61 -25.60
CA ILE A 77 7.97 -1.56 -24.56
C ILE A 77 6.56 -2.07 -24.86
N VAL A 78 6.44 -3.39 -24.97
CA VAL A 78 5.14 -4.07 -25.08
C VAL A 78 4.73 -4.57 -23.69
N PHE A 79 3.68 -3.96 -23.13
CA PHE A 79 3.14 -4.37 -21.85
C PHE A 79 2.16 -5.53 -21.99
N SER A 80 2.45 -6.64 -21.31
CA SER A 80 1.51 -7.73 -21.08
C SER A 80 0.48 -7.32 -20.02
N ARG A 81 -0.72 -7.89 -20.13
CA ARG A 81 -1.75 -7.73 -19.10
C ARG A 81 -1.49 -8.68 -17.94
N LEU A 82 -1.88 -8.26 -16.74
CA LEU A 82 -1.68 -9.08 -15.55
C LEU A 82 -2.44 -10.41 -15.58
N ASN A 83 -3.54 -10.51 -16.33
CA ASN A 83 -4.32 -11.75 -16.48
C ASN A 83 -3.70 -12.77 -17.45
N GLN A 84 -2.50 -12.50 -17.95
CA GLN A 84 -1.75 -13.41 -18.82
C GLN A 84 -0.59 -14.07 -18.07
N ILE A 85 -0.39 -13.77 -16.78
CA ILE A 85 0.69 -14.37 -15.98
C ILE A 85 0.20 -15.72 -15.49
N GLU A 86 0.32 -16.71 -16.36
CA GLU A 86 -0.07 -18.10 -16.10
C GLU A 86 1.11 -19.03 -16.40
N ALA A 87 1.00 -20.29 -15.97
CA ALA A 87 2.08 -21.28 -16.06
C ALA A 87 2.56 -21.59 -17.51
N ASP A 88 1.73 -21.30 -18.52
CA ASP A 88 2.05 -21.48 -19.94
C ASP A 88 3.09 -20.46 -20.47
N LEU A 89 3.29 -19.35 -19.77
CA LEU A 89 4.33 -18.36 -20.07
C LEU A 89 5.63 -18.59 -19.29
N HIS A 90 5.76 -19.69 -18.55
CA HIS A 90 6.98 -19.99 -17.79
C HIS A 90 8.26 -19.82 -18.61
N GLY A 91 9.25 -19.15 -18.03
CA GLY A 91 10.55 -18.84 -18.62
C GLY A 91 10.54 -17.63 -19.56
N LYS A 92 9.39 -17.04 -19.90
CA LYS A 92 9.33 -15.83 -20.73
C LYS A 92 9.54 -14.57 -19.90
N GLU A 93 10.25 -13.61 -20.47
CA GLU A 93 10.38 -12.27 -19.90
C GLU A 93 9.30 -11.36 -20.48
N ILE A 94 8.62 -10.64 -19.58
CA ILE A 94 7.53 -9.72 -19.95
C ILE A 94 7.67 -8.40 -19.20
N TRP A 95 7.07 -7.36 -19.78
CA TRP A 95 6.83 -6.10 -19.10
C TRP A 95 5.39 -6.02 -18.63
N VAL A 96 5.18 -5.59 -17.38
CA VAL A 96 3.84 -5.35 -16.83
C VAL A 96 3.79 -3.97 -16.16
N ARG A 97 2.63 -3.32 -16.28
CA ARG A 97 2.33 -2.07 -15.59
C ARG A 97 1.13 -2.28 -14.67
N GLY A 98 1.32 -1.96 -13.39
CA GLY A 98 0.27 -2.13 -12.39
C GLY A 98 0.46 -1.25 -11.17
N ARG A 99 -0.48 -1.37 -10.23
CA ARG A 99 -0.43 -0.70 -8.93
C ARG A 99 0.16 -1.63 -7.89
N VAL A 100 1.02 -1.09 -7.04
CA VAL A 100 1.52 -1.79 -5.85
C VAL A 100 0.37 -1.92 -4.86
N HIS A 101 -0.16 -3.13 -4.68
CA HIS A 101 -1.28 -3.37 -3.78
C HIS A 101 -0.79 -3.64 -2.35
N ALA A 102 0.20 -4.52 -2.23
CA ALA A 102 0.85 -4.84 -0.97
C ALA A 102 2.31 -5.23 -1.20
N ILE A 103 3.16 -5.01 -0.20
CA ILE A 103 4.55 -5.46 -0.20
C ILE A 103 4.83 -6.14 1.12
N ARG A 104 5.52 -7.28 1.08
CA ARG A 104 6.05 -7.99 2.24
C ARG A 104 7.52 -8.30 1.98
N SER A 105 8.39 -7.78 2.84
CA SER A 105 9.83 -7.96 2.72
C SER A 105 10.37 -8.62 3.98
N LYS A 106 11.23 -9.64 3.80
CA LYS A 106 11.88 -10.38 4.89
C LYS A 106 13.28 -10.82 4.46
N GLY A 107 14.29 -10.28 5.15
CA GLY A 107 15.69 -10.61 4.89
C GLY A 107 16.09 -10.29 3.44
N LYS A 108 16.49 -11.32 2.69
CA LYS A 108 16.92 -11.23 1.28
C LYS A 108 15.78 -11.42 0.27
N THR A 109 14.53 -11.39 0.72
CA THR A 109 13.35 -11.68 -0.11
C THR A 109 12.28 -10.61 0.03
N CYS A 110 11.62 -10.27 -1.08
CA CYS A 110 10.49 -9.35 -1.11
C CYS A 110 9.42 -9.86 -2.06
N PHE A 111 8.17 -9.85 -1.60
CA PHE A 111 6.99 -10.22 -2.35
C PHE A 111 6.10 -9.00 -2.50
N LEU A 112 5.84 -8.60 -3.74
CA LEU A 112 4.97 -7.50 -4.11
C LEU A 112 3.73 -8.06 -4.78
N VAL A 113 2.55 -7.66 -4.34
CA VAL A 113 1.29 -7.93 -5.05
C VAL A 113 1.03 -6.80 -6.02
N LEU A 114 1.11 -7.09 -7.31
CA LEU A 114 0.84 -6.13 -8.37
C LEU A 114 -0.62 -6.27 -8.81
N ARG A 115 -1.32 -5.15 -8.94
CA ARG A 115 -2.76 -5.11 -9.25
C ARG A 115 -3.06 -4.29 -10.49
N GLN A 116 -3.90 -4.81 -11.36
CA GLN A 116 -4.44 -4.12 -12.53
C GLN A 116 -5.91 -4.48 -12.68
N ARG A 117 -6.76 -3.50 -12.35
CA ARG A 117 -8.23 -3.65 -12.31
C ARG A 117 -8.63 -4.85 -11.42
N PHE A 118 -9.13 -5.91 -12.04
CA PHE A 118 -9.61 -7.13 -11.39
C PHE A 118 -8.50 -8.13 -11.05
N TYR A 119 -7.33 -7.99 -11.67
CA TYR A 119 -6.30 -8.99 -11.62
C TYR A 119 -5.17 -8.60 -10.66
N THR A 120 -4.69 -9.59 -9.93
CA THR A 120 -3.50 -9.51 -9.07
C THR A 120 -2.54 -10.65 -9.40
N ALA A 121 -1.25 -10.36 -9.37
CA ALA A 121 -0.18 -11.34 -9.47
C ALA A 121 0.92 -11.04 -8.45
N GLN A 122 1.61 -12.08 -8.01
CA GLN A 122 2.78 -11.95 -7.15
C GLN A 122 4.01 -11.62 -7.99
N VAL A 123 4.80 -10.67 -7.52
CA VAL A 123 6.13 -10.35 -8.02
C VAL A 123 7.12 -10.67 -6.90
N SER A 124 8.06 -11.56 -7.20
CA SER A 124 9.08 -12.04 -6.27
C SER A 124 10.44 -11.41 -6.58
N LEU A 125 11.14 -10.98 -5.53
CA LEU A 125 12.47 -10.41 -5.58
C LEU A 125 13.37 -11.17 -4.59
N PHE A 126 14.46 -11.73 -5.10
CA PHE A 126 15.43 -12.49 -4.31
C PHE A 126 16.82 -11.89 -4.49
N VAL A 127 17.46 -11.44 -3.40
CA VAL A 127 18.83 -10.90 -3.48
C VAL A 127 19.80 -12.00 -3.87
N GLY A 128 20.61 -11.73 -4.89
CA GLY A 128 21.58 -12.64 -5.49
C GLY A 128 22.47 -11.92 -6.49
N ASP A 129 22.95 -12.65 -7.50
CA ASP A 129 23.97 -12.15 -8.44
C ASP A 129 23.50 -10.98 -9.31
N HIS A 130 22.19 -10.86 -9.54
CA HIS A 130 21.59 -9.83 -10.41
C HIS A 130 20.68 -8.85 -9.68
N LEU A 131 20.35 -9.13 -8.42
CA LEU A 131 19.44 -8.33 -7.60
C LEU A 131 20.11 -7.95 -6.28
N SER A 132 20.35 -6.65 -6.11
CA SER A 132 21.06 -6.11 -4.96
C SER A 132 20.15 -5.89 -3.74
N LYS A 133 20.75 -5.77 -2.55
CA LYS A 133 20.02 -5.39 -1.33
C LYS A 133 19.42 -3.98 -1.46
N GLN A 134 20.07 -3.10 -2.23
CA GLN A 134 19.66 -1.72 -2.50
C GLN A 134 18.38 -1.69 -3.33
N MET A 135 18.31 -2.48 -4.40
CA MET A 135 17.08 -2.65 -5.19
C MET A 135 15.95 -3.21 -4.33
N LEU A 136 16.21 -4.25 -3.52
CA LEU A 136 15.21 -4.81 -2.62
C LEU A 136 14.71 -3.79 -1.59
N LYS A 137 15.62 -2.99 -0.99
CA LYS A 137 15.29 -1.90 -0.06
C LYS A 137 14.47 -0.81 -0.76
N PHE A 138 14.79 -0.45 -2.00
CA PHE A 138 14.00 0.49 -2.80
C PHE A 138 12.57 -0.03 -2.99
N VAL A 139 12.42 -1.24 -3.53
CA VAL A 139 11.10 -1.85 -3.79
C VAL A 139 10.28 -1.99 -2.51
N SER A 140 10.91 -2.39 -1.41
CA SER A 140 10.27 -2.55 -0.10
C SER A 140 9.67 -1.25 0.45
N ASN A 141 10.15 -0.09 -0.02
CA ASN A 141 9.72 1.23 0.43
C ASN A 141 8.78 1.94 -0.55
N ILE A 142 8.40 1.31 -1.67
CA ILE A 142 7.44 1.90 -2.60
C ILE A 142 6.07 2.05 -1.91
N PRO A 143 5.47 3.25 -1.87
CA PRO A 143 4.15 3.44 -1.28
C PRO A 143 3.08 2.59 -1.97
N LYS A 144 2.13 2.06 -1.19
CA LYS A 144 0.94 1.40 -1.73
C LYS A 144 0.22 2.33 -2.70
N GLU A 145 -0.42 1.74 -3.71
CA GLU A 145 -1.11 2.40 -4.82
C GLU A 145 -0.24 3.14 -5.84
N SER A 146 1.08 3.18 -5.65
CA SER A 146 2.03 3.66 -6.66
C SER A 146 1.90 2.82 -7.94
N ILE A 147 2.04 3.46 -9.10
CA ILE A 147 2.08 2.77 -10.40
C ILE A 147 3.53 2.44 -10.70
N VAL A 148 3.79 1.19 -11.06
CA VAL A 148 5.12 0.68 -11.37
C VAL A 148 5.13 -0.05 -12.71
N ASP A 149 6.25 0.04 -13.40
CA ASP A 149 6.63 -0.82 -14.51
C ASP A 149 7.61 -1.87 -13.99
N ILE A 150 7.35 -3.13 -14.31
CA ILE A 150 8.18 -4.24 -13.90
C ILE A 150 8.51 -5.08 -15.14
N GLN A 151 9.80 -5.25 -15.41
CA GLN A 151 10.27 -6.33 -16.26
C GLN A 151 10.55 -7.51 -15.36
N GLY A 152 10.09 -8.70 -15.75
CA GLY A 152 10.41 -9.91 -15.03
C GLY A 152 10.21 -11.16 -15.84
N ARG A 153 10.72 -12.27 -15.32
CA ARG A 153 10.57 -13.61 -15.88
C ARG A 153 9.37 -14.29 -15.23
N VAL A 154 8.47 -14.84 -16.03
CA VAL A 154 7.33 -15.60 -15.51
C VAL A 154 7.84 -16.96 -15.02
N GLU A 155 7.54 -17.29 -13.78
CA GLU A 155 7.92 -18.55 -13.15
C GLU A 155 6.67 -19.29 -12.68
N LYS A 156 6.52 -20.55 -13.11
CA LYS A 156 5.43 -21.39 -12.62
C LYS A 156 5.65 -21.68 -11.13
N VAL A 157 4.56 -21.83 -10.40
CA VAL A 157 4.61 -22.21 -8.99
C VAL A 157 4.07 -23.61 -8.78
N ASP A 158 4.70 -24.37 -7.88
CA ASP A 158 4.22 -25.71 -7.52
C ASP A 158 2.98 -25.63 -6.61
N ALA A 159 2.91 -24.62 -5.75
CA ALA A 159 1.78 -24.35 -4.86
C ALA A 159 1.05 -23.06 -5.29
N GLN A 160 -0.28 -23.12 -5.36
CA GLN A 160 -1.08 -22.00 -5.83
C GLN A 160 -0.97 -20.77 -4.92
N ILE A 161 -0.89 -19.59 -5.53
CA ILE A 161 -0.84 -18.31 -4.83
C ILE A 161 -2.26 -17.85 -4.50
N GLU A 162 -2.82 -18.35 -3.39
CA GLU A 162 -4.22 -18.10 -3.02
C GLU A 162 -4.59 -16.62 -2.81
N SER A 163 -3.61 -15.78 -2.51
CA SER A 163 -3.82 -14.34 -2.31
C SER A 163 -3.97 -13.55 -3.61
N CYS A 164 -3.68 -14.17 -4.77
CA CYS A 164 -3.71 -13.52 -6.08
C CYS A 164 -4.73 -14.17 -7.01
N THR A 165 -5.20 -13.43 -8.02
CA THR A 165 -6.04 -14.01 -9.07
C THR A 165 -5.23 -14.87 -10.02
N GLN A 166 -3.97 -14.51 -10.26
CA GLN A 166 -3.00 -15.33 -10.98
C GLN A 166 -2.36 -16.28 -9.98
N LYS A 167 -2.77 -17.54 -10.05
CA LYS A 167 -2.45 -18.55 -9.04
C LYS A 167 -1.36 -19.52 -9.47
N THR A 168 -1.18 -19.70 -10.78
CA THR A 168 -0.33 -20.76 -11.35
C THR A 168 1.09 -20.31 -11.65
N ALA A 169 1.35 -19.00 -11.64
CA ALA A 169 2.66 -18.42 -11.87
C ALA A 169 2.85 -17.11 -11.09
N GLU A 170 4.11 -16.74 -10.90
CA GLU A 170 4.56 -15.45 -10.37
C GLU A 170 5.57 -14.81 -11.31
N LEU A 171 5.91 -13.54 -11.05
CA LEU A 171 6.91 -12.81 -11.82
C LEU A 171 8.18 -12.62 -10.99
N HIS A 172 9.31 -13.16 -11.44
CA HIS A 172 10.62 -12.88 -10.84
C HIS A 172 11.14 -11.56 -11.42
N ALA A 173 11.23 -10.53 -10.59
CA ALA A 173 11.56 -9.18 -11.06
C ALA A 173 13.02 -9.10 -11.54
N ILE A 174 13.21 -8.51 -12.71
CA ILE A 174 14.50 -8.16 -13.28
C ILE A 174 14.72 -6.65 -13.14
N GLN A 175 13.70 -5.84 -13.45
CA GLN A 175 13.75 -4.39 -13.30
C GLN A 175 12.46 -3.84 -12.71
N VAL A 176 12.54 -2.77 -11.91
CA VAL A 176 11.37 -2.14 -11.27
C VAL A 176 11.48 -0.62 -11.27
N PHE A 177 10.57 0.05 -11.99
CA PHE A 177 10.52 1.51 -12.07
C PHE A 177 9.19 2.07 -11.57
N VAL A 178 9.26 3.05 -10.68
CA VAL A 178 8.08 3.81 -10.25
C VAL A 178 7.71 4.82 -11.33
N VAL A 179 6.52 4.65 -11.90
CA VAL A 179 5.92 5.53 -12.91
C VAL A 179 5.24 6.72 -12.26
N SER A 180 4.49 6.46 -11.19
CA SER A 180 3.76 7.46 -10.44
C SER A 180 3.78 7.04 -8.99
N ALA A 181 4.60 7.72 -8.18
CA ALA A 181 4.59 7.52 -6.74
C ALA A 181 3.25 7.97 -6.16
N ALA A 182 2.67 7.14 -5.30
CA ALA A 182 1.53 7.53 -4.47
C ALA A 182 2.02 8.18 -3.18
N GLU A 183 1.15 8.94 -2.52
CA GLU A 183 1.43 9.41 -1.18
C GLU A 183 1.50 8.24 -0.19
N PRO A 184 2.47 8.23 0.75
CA PRO A 184 2.59 7.16 1.75
C PRO A 184 1.34 6.97 2.61
N ARG A 185 0.59 8.05 2.87
CA ARG A 185 -0.61 8.04 3.70
C ARG A 185 -1.85 8.10 2.83
N LEU A 186 -2.47 6.95 2.61
CA LEU A 186 -3.74 6.88 1.89
C LEU A 186 -4.92 7.23 2.82
N PRO A 187 -5.91 8.01 2.35
CA PRO A 187 -7.10 8.37 3.14
C PRO A 187 -8.04 7.17 3.39
N LEU A 188 -7.96 6.13 2.54
CA LEU A 188 -8.55 4.82 2.79
C LEU A 188 -7.64 3.71 2.23
N GLN A 189 -7.74 2.51 2.80
CA GLN A 189 -7.08 1.32 2.25
C GLN A 189 -8.04 0.57 1.32
N ILE A 190 -7.52 0.04 0.21
CA ILE A 190 -8.32 -0.72 -0.77
C ILE A 190 -8.92 -1.98 -0.12
N ASP A 191 -8.16 -2.67 0.73
CA ASP A 191 -8.64 -3.89 1.42
C ASP A 191 -9.83 -3.58 2.31
N ASP A 192 -9.74 -2.49 3.07
CA ASP A 192 -10.79 -2.04 4.00
C ASP A 192 -12.06 -1.61 3.26
N ALA A 193 -11.91 -0.97 2.09
CA ALA A 193 -13.02 -0.56 1.24
C ALA A 193 -13.64 -1.74 0.46
N THR A 194 -12.93 -2.87 0.36
CA THR A 194 -13.41 -4.09 -0.30
C THR A 194 -14.17 -5.00 0.68
N ARG A 195 -13.89 -4.93 1.98
CA ARG A 195 -14.58 -5.71 3.01
C ARG A 195 -16.04 -5.31 3.15
N ARG A 196 -16.89 -6.31 3.41
CA ARG A 196 -18.29 -6.09 3.76
C ARG A 196 -18.41 -5.58 5.20
N ALA A 197 -19.45 -4.81 5.47
CA ALA A 197 -19.72 -4.27 6.81
C ALA A 197 -20.09 -5.35 7.83
N ASP A 198 -20.69 -6.45 7.37
CA ASP A 198 -21.13 -7.61 8.14
C ASP A 198 -20.10 -8.77 8.11
N ASN A 199 -18.81 -8.46 7.90
CA ASN A 199 -17.80 -9.51 7.80
C ASN A 199 -17.65 -10.31 9.10
N ALA A 200 -17.49 -11.62 8.95
CA ALA A 200 -17.37 -12.56 10.07
C ALA A 200 -16.12 -12.33 10.94
N GLU A 201 -15.12 -11.61 10.41
CA GLU A 201 -13.84 -11.33 11.06
C GLU A 201 -13.89 -10.11 11.99
N GLY A 202 -15.00 -9.36 12.01
CA GLY A 202 -15.17 -8.15 12.82
C GLY A 202 -14.22 -7.00 12.44
N LEU A 203 -13.59 -7.07 11.26
CA LEU A 203 -12.65 -6.06 10.79
C LEU A 203 -13.40 -4.81 10.33
N ALA A 204 -12.82 -3.63 10.60
CA ALA A 204 -13.42 -2.36 10.20
C ALA A 204 -13.62 -2.28 8.68
N ALA A 205 -14.82 -1.92 8.26
CA ALA A 205 -15.16 -1.55 6.89
C ALA A 205 -15.19 -0.02 6.76
N VAL A 206 -14.96 0.50 5.55
CA VAL A 206 -15.00 1.95 5.30
C VAL A 206 -16.45 2.40 5.12
N ASN A 207 -16.86 3.44 5.86
CA ASN A 207 -18.20 4.01 5.75
C ASN A 207 -18.42 4.71 4.39
N LEU A 208 -19.68 4.95 4.03
CA LEU A 208 -20.03 5.50 2.73
C LEU A 208 -19.42 6.90 2.49
N ASP A 209 -19.49 7.80 3.48
CA ASP A 209 -18.99 9.18 3.34
C ASP A 209 -17.50 9.20 2.99
N THR A 210 -16.67 8.45 3.70
CA THR A 210 -15.22 8.36 3.40
C THR A 210 -14.97 7.82 2.00
N ARG A 211 -15.78 6.88 1.53
CA ARG A 211 -15.67 6.31 0.16
C ARG A 211 -16.06 7.34 -0.90
N LEU A 212 -17.09 8.16 -0.65
CA LEU A 212 -17.54 9.20 -1.57
C LEU A 212 -16.55 10.37 -1.62
N ASP A 213 -16.04 10.81 -0.48
CA ASP A 213 -15.01 11.86 -0.42
C ASP A 213 -13.71 11.44 -1.11
N ASN A 214 -13.41 10.14 -1.12
CA ASN A 214 -12.21 9.56 -1.73
C ASN A 214 -12.56 8.66 -2.92
N ARG A 215 -13.54 9.08 -3.73
CA ARG A 215 -14.14 8.26 -4.78
C ARG A 215 -13.14 7.68 -5.78
N VAL A 216 -12.06 8.40 -6.08
CA VAL A 216 -11.00 7.93 -6.98
C VAL A 216 -10.31 6.66 -6.47
N LEU A 217 -10.14 6.50 -5.15
CA LEU A 217 -9.60 5.27 -4.56
C LEU A 217 -10.66 4.19 -4.48
N ASP A 218 -11.88 4.54 -4.08
CA ASP A 218 -12.98 3.59 -3.96
C ASP A 218 -13.33 2.92 -5.31
N LEU A 219 -13.31 3.69 -6.40
CA LEU A 219 -13.48 3.20 -7.77
C LEU A 219 -12.44 2.16 -8.17
N ARG A 220 -11.34 1.98 -7.41
CA ARG A 220 -10.32 0.97 -7.69
C ARG A 220 -10.64 -0.36 -7.04
N THR A 221 -11.54 -0.44 -6.05
CA THR A 221 -11.93 -1.74 -5.46
C THR A 221 -12.49 -2.65 -6.55
N THR A 222 -12.24 -3.95 -6.46
CA THR A 222 -12.72 -4.93 -7.45
C THR A 222 -14.24 -4.93 -7.54
N THR A 223 -14.92 -4.79 -6.40
CA THR A 223 -16.39 -4.66 -6.31
C THR A 223 -16.88 -3.44 -7.09
N THR A 224 -16.34 -2.24 -6.84
CA THR A 224 -16.79 -1.03 -7.52
C THR A 224 -16.43 -1.06 -9.02
N GLN A 225 -15.25 -1.57 -9.40
CA GLN A 225 -14.90 -1.83 -10.80
C GLN A 225 -15.91 -2.75 -11.48
N GLY A 226 -16.37 -3.79 -10.78
CA GLY A 226 -17.38 -4.74 -11.26
C GLY A 226 -18.72 -4.08 -11.52
N ILE A 227 -19.21 -3.31 -10.54
CA ILE A 227 -20.48 -2.55 -10.64
C ILE A 227 -20.48 -1.65 -11.88
N PHE A 228 -19.44 -0.83 -12.07
CA PHE A 228 -19.40 0.09 -13.21
C PHE A 228 -19.14 -0.61 -14.55
N SER A 229 -18.43 -1.74 -14.55
CA SER A 229 -18.27 -2.55 -15.76
C SER A 229 -19.59 -3.18 -16.20
N LEU A 230 -20.39 -3.67 -15.25
CA LEU A 230 -21.75 -4.18 -15.51
C LEU A 230 -22.68 -3.06 -15.97
N GLN A 231 -22.66 -1.90 -15.32
CA GLN A 231 -23.46 -0.74 -15.73
C GLN A 231 -23.15 -0.32 -17.17
N ALA A 232 -21.86 -0.27 -17.55
CA ALA A 232 -21.45 0.02 -18.92
C ALA A 232 -21.97 -1.05 -19.90
N GLY A 233 -21.94 -2.33 -19.51
CA GLY A 233 -22.50 -3.44 -20.27
C GLY A 233 -24.01 -3.30 -20.51
N VAL A 234 -24.79 -2.91 -19.49
CA VAL A 234 -26.23 -2.66 -19.62
C VAL A 234 -26.50 -1.57 -20.65
N CYS A 235 -25.82 -0.43 -20.57
CA CYS A 235 -26.00 0.66 -21.54
C CYS A 235 -25.63 0.24 -22.96
N LYS A 236 -24.57 -0.56 -23.12
CA LYS A 236 -24.14 -1.09 -24.41
C LYS A 236 -25.20 -2.02 -25.01
N LEU A 237 -25.62 -3.03 -24.26
CA LEU A 237 -26.60 -4.03 -24.71
C LEU A 237 -27.97 -3.41 -25.00
N PHE A 238 -28.38 -2.39 -24.22
CA PHE A 238 -29.59 -1.63 -24.49
C PHE A 238 -29.56 -0.95 -25.86
N ARG A 239 -28.45 -0.25 -26.17
CA ARG A 239 -28.25 0.42 -27.46
C ARG A 239 -28.20 -0.57 -28.62
N GLU A 240 -27.44 -1.65 -28.47
CA GLU A 240 -27.32 -2.72 -29.48
C GLU A 240 -28.69 -3.35 -29.77
N ALA A 241 -29.43 -3.76 -28.74
CA ALA A 241 -30.73 -4.42 -28.91
C ALA A 241 -31.82 -3.52 -29.54
N LEU A 242 -31.73 -2.20 -29.39
CA LEU A 242 -32.64 -1.27 -30.06
C LEU A 242 -32.19 -0.98 -31.49
N ALA A 243 -30.89 -0.80 -31.72
CA ALA A 243 -30.34 -0.61 -33.06
C ALA A 243 -30.66 -1.79 -34.00
N GLU A 244 -30.54 -3.03 -33.50
CA GLU A 244 -30.91 -4.25 -34.23
C GLU A 244 -32.40 -4.30 -34.62
N ARG A 245 -33.25 -3.54 -33.92
CA ARG A 245 -34.69 -3.43 -34.20
C ARG A 245 -35.05 -2.20 -35.04
N GLY A 246 -34.05 -1.49 -35.58
CA GLY A 246 -34.26 -0.32 -36.43
C GLY A 246 -34.57 0.98 -35.68
N PHE A 247 -34.33 1.04 -34.37
CA PHE A 247 -34.44 2.31 -33.63
C PHE A 247 -33.26 3.23 -33.96
N VAL A 248 -33.50 4.54 -33.94
CA VAL A 248 -32.49 5.59 -34.15
C VAL A 248 -32.21 6.30 -32.83
N GLU A 249 -30.94 6.37 -32.44
CA GLU A 249 -30.51 7.12 -31.25
C GLU A 249 -30.66 8.63 -31.46
N ILE A 250 -31.33 9.31 -30.52
CA ILE A 250 -31.51 10.77 -30.53
C ILE A 250 -30.92 11.41 -29.29
N HIS A 251 -30.53 12.68 -29.39
CA HIS A 251 -30.04 13.48 -28.27
C HIS A 251 -30.92 14.73 -28.10
N THR A 252 -31.72 14.76 -27.04
CA THR A 252 -32.56 15.92 -26.71
C THR A 252 -31.78 16.96 -25.91
N PRO A 253 -32.17 18.25 -25.95
CA PRO A 253 -31.62 19.27 -25.05
C PRO A 253 -31.75 18.87 -23.56
N LYS A 254 -30.78 19.26 -22.72
CA LYS A 254 -30.69 18.95 -21.28
C LYS A 254 -30.86 20.19 -20.41
#